data_AF-A5X6X1-F1
#
_entry.id   AF-A5X6X1-F1
#
_cell.length_a   1.000
_cell.length_b   1.000
_cell.length_c   1.000
_cell.angle_alpha   90.00
_cell.angle_beta   90.00
_cell.angle_gamma   90.00
#
_symmetry.space_group_name_H-M   'P 1'
#
loop_
_entity.id
_entity.type
_entity.pdbx_description
1 polymer ?
#
loop_
_entity_poly.entity_id
_entity_poly.type
_entity_poly.pdbx_seq_one_letter_code
_entity_poly.pdbx_strand_id
1 'polypeptide(L)' 'MLKIIIPTVMLLLAVTMCKPKQLWPTALMHSLVIALLSLQWFKPSMEMTTFSNHYLGMDQISAPLLI' A
#
# COMPACT_ATOMS: atom_id res chain seq x y z
N MET A 1 -0.28 7.03 -5.69
CA MET A 1 0.31 5.70 -5.42
C MET A 1 1.60 5.70 -4.58
N LEU A 2 2.36 6.79 -4.50
CA LEU A 2 3.57 6.89 -3.64
C LEU A 2 3.31 6.52 -2.16
N LYS A 3 2.10 6.80 -1.66
CA LYS A 3 1.67 6.53 -0.29
C LYS A 3 1.64 5.05 0.11
N ILE A 4 1.57 4.11 -0.84
CA ILE A 4 1.69 2.66 -0.56
C ILE A 4 3.11 2.15 -0.80
N ILE A 5 3.83 2.74 -1.77
CA ILE A 5 5.22 2.38 -2.07
C ILE A 5 6.15 2.68 -0.88
N ILE A 6 5.94 3.80 -0.18
CA ILE A 6 6.76 4.14 0.99
C ILE A 6 6.58 3.11 2.13
N PRO A 7 5.34 2.77 2.56
CA PRO A 7 5.11 1.71 3.54
C PRO A 7 5.65 0.33 3.14
N THR A 8 5.58 -0.06 1.86
CA THR A 8 6.10 -1.35 1.42
C THR A 8 7.63 -1.41 1.46
N VAL A 9 8.31 -0.31 1.09
CA VAL A 9 9.77 -0.21 1.25
C VAL A 9 10.16 -0.19 2.73
N MET A 10 9.38 0.49 3.59
CA MET A 10 9.58 0.46 5.04
C MET A 10 9.38 -0.95 5.64
N LEU A 11 8.46 -1.75 5.10
CA LEU A 11 8.26 -3.15 5.53
C LEU A 11 9.50 -4.00 5.23
N LEU A 12 10.10 -3.84 4.05
CA LEU A 12 11.35 -4.54 3.70
C LEU A 12 12.47 -4.20 4.69
N LEU A 13 12.62 -2.91 5.02
CA LEU A 13 13.62 -2.45 5.98
C LEU A 13 13.32 -2.98 7.39
N ALA A 14 12.05 -2.99 7.80
CA ALA A 14 11.61 -3.52 9.10
C ALA A 14 11.91 -5.03 9.25
N VAL A 15 11.72 -5.82 8.19
CA VAL A 15 12.05 -7.26 8.19
C VAL A 15 13.55 -7.49 8.39
N THR A 16 14.41 -6.68 7.77
CA THR A 16 15.87 -6.85 7.89
C THR A 16 16.42 -6.47 9.27
N MET A 17 15.73 -5.59 10.01
CA MET A 17 16.17 -5.08 11.31
C MET A 17 15.51 -5.77 12.51
N CYS A 18 14.52 -6.63 12.30
CA CYS A 18 13.76 -7.25 13.38
C CYS A 18 14.40 -8.55 13.92
N LYS A 19 14.26 -8.79 15.23
CA LYS A 19 14.65 -10.06 15.85
C LYS A 19 13.77 -11.20 15.29
N PRO A 20 14.33 -12.40 15.03
CA PRO A 20 13.61 -13.48 14.36
C PRO A 20 12.34 -13.96 15.10
N LYS A 21 12.28 -13.83 16.44
CA LYS A 21 11.08 -14.14 17.24
C LYS A 21 9.89 -13.19 16.98
N GLN A 22 10.14 -11.98 16.54
CA GLN A 22 9.10 -10.94 16.36
C GLN A 22 8.84 -10.60 14.89
N LEU A 23 9.55 -11.25 13.97
CA LEU A 23 9.48 -10.95 12.54
C LEU A 23 8.07 -11.18 11.97
N TRP A 24 7.47 -12.34 12.23
CA TRP A 24 6.12 -12.66 11.76
C TRP A 24 5.02 -11.73 12.29
N PRO A 25 4.90 -11.50 13.63
CA PRO A 25 3.86 -10.61 14.14
C PRO A 25 4.04 -9.15 13.71
N THR A 26 5.28 -8.67 13.57
CA THR A 26 5.54 -7.30 13.11
C THR A 26 5.25 -7.13 11.63
N ALA A 27 5.59 -8.11 10.79
CA ALA A 27 5.25 -8.13 9.37
C ALA A 27 3.73 -8.16 9.16
N LEU A 28 3.00 -8.99 9.91
CA LEU A 28 1.53 -9.06 9.86
C LEU A 28 0.88 -7.74 10.25
N MET A 29 1.35 -7.10 11.32
CA MET A 29 0.88 -5.79 11.75
C MET A 29 1.10 -4.74 10.66
N HIS A 30 2.30 -4.67 10.08
CA HIS A 30 2.60 -3.71 9.02
C HIS A 30 1.78 -3.97 7.76
N SER A 31 1.64 -5.23 7.34
CA SER A 31 0.81 -5.58 6.18
C SER A 31 -0.67 -5.23 6.39
N LEU A 32 -1.20 -5.44 7.61
CA LEU A 32 -2.57 -5.07 7.96
C LEU A 32 -2.78 -3.55 7.87
N VAL A 33 -1.84 -2.76 8.37
CA VAL A 33 -1.90 -1.29 8.28
C VAL A 33 -1.85 -0.84 6.82
N ILE A 34 -1.02 -1.47 5.99
CA ILE A 34 -0.96 -1.19 4.55
C ILE A 34 -2.31 -1.50 3.86
N ALA A 35 -2.93 -2.64 4.18
CA ALA A 35 -4.23 -3.01 3.64
C ALA A 35 -5.37 -2.08 4.10
N LEU A 36 -5.33 -1.59 5.34
CA LEU A 36 -6.29 -0.60 5.82
C LEU A 36 -6.14 0.75 5.09
N LEU A 37 -4.90 1.14 4.77
CA LEU A 37 -4.63 2.35 4.00
C LEU A 37 -5.02 2.20 2.52
N SER A 38 -4.88 1.01 1.92
CA SER A 38 -5.28 0.77 0.53
C SER A 38 -6.79 0.86 0.32
N LEU A 39 -7.59 0.51 1.34
CA LEU A 39 -9.06 0.66 1.31
C LEU A 39 -9.54 2.10 1.04
N GLN A 40 -8.73 3.11 1.35
CA GLN A 40 -9.08 4.52 1.08
C GLN A 40 -9.22 4.81 -0.42
N TRP A 41 -8.67 3.95 -1.29
CA TRP A 41 -8.78 4.07 -2.75
C TRP A 41 -9.99 3.33 -3.33
N PHE A 42 -10.77 2.63 -2.51
CA PHE A 42 -12.04 2.03 -2.92
C PHE A 42 -13.19 3.07 -3.07
N LYS A 43 -12.87 4.32 -3.37
CA LYS A 43 -13.89 5.33 -3.70
C LYS A 43 -13.98 5.42 -5.22
N PRO A 44 -15.12 5.08 -5.84
CA PRO A 44 -15.30 5.32 -7.27
C PRO A 44 -15.27 6.84 -7.52
N SER A 45 -14.18 7.33 -8.10
CA SER A 45 -14.15 8.68 -8.67
C SER A 45 -14.95 8.67 -9.96
N MET A 46 -15.76 9.71 -10.19
CA MET A 46 -16.42 9.90 -11.49
C MET A 46 -15.44 10.36 -12.58
N GLU A 47 -14.18 10.65 -12.19
CA GLU A 47 -13.09 10.90 -13.13
C GLU A 47 -12.48 9.57 -13.59
N MET A 48 -12.35 9.44 -14.91
CA MET A 48 -11.94 8.22 -15.64
C MET A 48 -10.55 7.72 -15.22
N THR A 49 -9.69 8.61 -14.74
CA THR A 49 -8.30 8.34 -14.35
C THR A 49 -7.91 9.25 -13.19
N THR A 50 -7.59 8.70 -12.02
CA THR A 50 -7.04 9.47 -10.90
C THR A 50 -5.52 9.54 -11.02
N PHE A 51 -5.02 10.61 -11.63
CA PHE A 51 -3.58 10.84 -11.73
C PHE A 51 -3.04 11.36 -10.40
N SER A 52 -2.18 10.57 -9.73
CA SER A 52 -1.50 11.03 -8.50
C SER A 52 -0.14 11.66 -8.79
N ASN A 53 0.46 11.38 -9.95
CA ASN A 53 1.69 11.98 -10.48
C ASN A 53 1.77 11.70 -12.00
N HIS A 54 2.65 12.38 -12.74
CA HIS A 54 2.84 12.20 -14.18
C HIS A 54 3.29 10.78 -14.58
N TYR A 55 3.95 10.07 -13.66
CA TYR A 55 4.41 8.69 -13.85
C TYR A 55 3.43 7.63 -13.35
N LEU A 56 2.41 8.01 -12.56
CA LEU A 56 1.54 7.06 -11.84
C LEU A 56 0.09 7.54 -11.85
N GLY A 57 -0.68 6.97 -12.77
CA GLY A 57 -2.14 7.04 -12.82
C GLY A 57 -2.79 5.82 -12.15
N MET A 58 -4.02 6.00 -11.68
CA MET A 58 -4.83 4.92 -11.15
C MET A 58 -6.22 4.99 -11.78
N ASP A 59 -6.62 3.89 -12.41
CA ASP A 59 -7.91 3.79 -13.09
C ASP A 59 -8.88 2.97 -12.24
N GLN A 60 -10.16 3.04 -12.58
CA GLN A 60 -11.23 2.30 -11.89
C GLN A 60 -11.02 0.78 -11.89
N ILE A 61 -10.30 0.25 -12.88
CA ILE A 61 -9.94 -1.17 -12.99
C ILE A 61 -8.74 -1.51 -12.09
N SER A 62 -7.77 -0.59 -11.95
CA SER A 62 -6.55 -0.81 -11.17
C SER A 62 -6.81 -0.68 -9.67
N ALA A 63 -7.73 0.17 -9.25
CA ALA A 63 -8.07 0.44 -7.85
C ALA A 63 -8.42 -0.84 -7.03
N PRO A 64 -9.31 -1.74 -7.49
CA PRO A 64 -9.64 -2.96 -6.74
C PRO A 64 -8.48 -3.99 -6.67
N LEU A 65 -7.52 -3.93 -7.61
CA LEU A 65 -6.35 -4.83 -7.61
C LEU A 65 -5.24 -4.39 -6.64
N LEU A 66 -5.33 -3.16 -6.11
CA LEU A 66 -4.36 -2.56 -5.19
C LEU A 66 -4.74 -2.74 -3.71
N ILE A 67 -5.88 -3.39 -3.46
CA ILE A 67 -6.40 -3.75 -2.14
C ILE A 67 -5.94 -5.17 -1.80
#